data_AF-A0A060XC57-F1
#
_entry.id   AF-A0A060XC57-F1
#
_cell.length_a   1.000
_cell.length_b   1.000
_cell.length_c   1.000
_cell.angle_alpha   90.00
_cell.angle_beta   90.00
_cell.angle_gamma   90.00
#
_symmetry.space_group_name_H-M   'P 1'
#
loop_
_entity.id
_entity.type
_entity.pdbx_description
1 polymer ?
#
loop_
_entity_poly.entity_id
_entity_poly.type
_entity_poly.pdbx_seq_one_letter_code
_entity_poly.pdbx_strand_id
1 'polypeptide(L)'
;MFLSFYPLRLGNNLVFFTLSSVVWSELFLQGWGENSKALQRDWGTVVTHLSRSHSSIAAAVPRVAQGTAPPQPQIDAHPFGKMSLRRLQHSVAFLTCTLCLSSILILMYLHLDGLVGDFLLREELSFLFHNILVYLPKIALTVAMAGMDCVAFQLSQGLSPDPEPPGQQSPRQQPLLPEVILSCLFNHFSVHFYRALILKDLAMVRFHLSVQLATHLGIKLLSATLFPRLRRMRTPLGRAHQEHQSPVLRQIIEQSNRPPCDTQTWSYLELLISYCHVMFFSGIYPQCALWCLLTIIAKSCMDLWHLCSGARRPFPRTSPGGNFLWQRVFCGFEALAVLLNSLLLWSSLEFRLLFLSYTGWEMFRAFLLLQLSLLSLRGAVTFLLLYLAWFVGRKAEQPETRQPHLHRLHRHQHHQQQHSHIL
;
A
#
# COMPACT_ATOMS: atom_id res chain seq x y z
N MET A 1 -38.93 -18.71 -9.38
CA MET A 1 -39.05 -17.29 -9.78
C MET A 1 -37.79 -16.49 -9.38
N PHE A 2 -36.59 -17.07 -9.53
CA PHE A 2 -35.31 -16.49 -9.10
C PHE A 2 -34.17 -16.71 -10.13
N LEU A 3 -34.50 -17.20 -11.34
CA LEU A 3 -33.55 -17.60 -12.38
C LEU A 3 -34.03 -17.20 -13.78
N SER A 4 -34.46 -15.95 -13.94
CA SER A 4 -34.76 -15.40 -15.28
C SER A 4 -34.51 -13.90 -15.35
N PHE A 5 -33.24 -13.50 -15.22
CA PHE A 5 -32.78 -12.14 -15.55
C PHE A 5 -31.35 -12.20 -16.14
N TYR A 6 -31.19 -12.96 -17.23
CA TYR A 6 -29.91 -13.18 -17.89
C TYR A 6 -29.51 -12.18 -18.99
N PRO A 7 -30.30 -11.15 -19.36
CA PRO A 7 -29.78 -10.08 -20.21
C PRO A 7 -30.09 -8.67 -19.66
N LEU A 8 -29.59 -8.35 -18.47
CA LEU A 8 -29.36 -6.97 -17.97
C LEU A 8 -28.02 -6.98 -17.20
N ARG A 9 -26.93 -7.20 -17.94
CA ARG A 9 -25.66 -7.75 -17.40
C ARG A 9 -24.62 -6.73 -16.92
N LEU A 10 -24.89 -5.42 -16.91
CA LEU A 10 -23.85 -4.42 -16.60
C LEU A 10 -24.04 -3.65 -15.28
N GLY A 11 -25.18 -3.04 -14.97
CA GLY A 11 -25.28 -2.18 -13.79
C GLY A 11 -25.81 -2.84 -12.51
N ASN A 12 -26.54 -3.95 -12.58
CA ASN A 12 -26.82 -4.79 -11.38
C ASN A 12 -25.51 -5.34 -10.77
N ASN A 13 -24.52 -5.64 -11.61
CA ASN A 13 -23.20 -6.07 -11.16
C ASN A 13 -22.45 -4.92 -10.48
N LEU A 14 -22.51 -3.71 -11.04
CA LEU A 14 -21.78 -2.56 -10.51
C LEU A 14 -22.23 -2.21 -9.09
N VAL A 15 -23.54 -2.10 -8.84
CA VAL A 15 -24.07 -1.80 -7.49
C VAL A 15 -23.65 -2.88 -6.49
N PHE A 16 -23.86 -4.15 -6.80
CA PHE A 16 -23.47 -5.25 -5.93
C PHE A 16 -21.97 -5.25 -5.61
N PHE A 17 -21.12 -5.08 -6.62
CA PHE A 17 -19.67 -5.03 -6.42
C PHE A 17 -19.23 -3.79 -5.63
N THR A 18 -19.90 -2.63 -5.80
CA THR A 18 -19.59 -1.44 -4.98
C THR A 18 -19.96 -1.62 -3.51
N LEU A 19 -21.08 -2.28 -3.21
CA LEU A 19 -21.45 -2.60 -1.83
C LEU A 19 -20.51 -3.64 -1.24
N SER A 20 -20.21 -4.68 -2.00
CA SER A 20 -19.28 -5.74 -1.59
C SER A 20 -17.87 -5.21 -1.36
N SER A 21 -17.40 -4.26 -2.16
CA SER A 21 -16.06 -3.69 -2.01
C SER A 21 -15.95 -2.85 -0.74
N VAL A 22 -16.97 -2.06 -0.40
CA VAL A 22 -17.05 -1.29 0.85
C VAL A 22 -17.04 -2.21 2.08
N VAL A 23 -17.83 -3.29 2.05
CA VAL A 23 -17.84 -4.25 3.17
C VAL A 23 -16.49 -4.96 3.28
N TRP A 24 -15.92 -5.40 2.17
CA TRP A 24 -14.64 -6.11 2.15
C TRP A 24 -13.47 -5.24 2.62
N SER A 25 -13.41 -3.97 2.22
CA SER A 25 -12.33 -3.06 2.65
C SER A 25 -12.33 -2.81 4.14
N GLU A 26 -13.51 -2.60 4.74
CA GLU A 26 -13.64 -2.41 6.18
C GLU A 26 -13.18 -3.67 6.93
N LEU A 27 -13.64 -4.86 6.49
CA LEU A 27 -13.21 -6.14 7.05
C LEU A 27 -11.70 -6.33 6.96
N PHE A 28 -11.11 -6.02 5.80
CA PHE A 28 -9.67 -6.13 5.58
C PHE A 28 -8.86 -5.20 6.48
N LEU A 29 -9.22 -3.91 6.56
CA LEU A 29 -8.47 -2.93 7.34
C LEU A 29 -8.60 -3.15 8.84
N GLN A 30 -9.77 -3.55 9.31
CA GLN A 30 -9.93 -3.93 10.72
C GLN A 30 -9.17 -5.22 11.04
N GLY A 31 -9.32 -6.25 10.22
CA GLY A 31 -8.59 -7.51 10.40
C GLY A 31 -7.07 -7.31 10.37
N TRP A 32 -6.57 -6.48 9.45
CA TRP A 32 -5.16 -6.10 9.43
C TRP A 32 -4.74 -5.36 10.70
N GLY A 33 -5.54 -4.40 11.17
CA GLY A 33 -5.28 -3.66 12.40
C GLY A 33 -5.22 -4.54 13.65
N GLU A 34 -6.17 -5.46 13.80
CA GLU A 34 -6.23 -6.40 14.92
C GLU A 34 -5.08 -7.41 14.89
N ASN A 35 -4.80 -8.01 13.73
CA ASN A 35 -3.67 -8.92 13.54
C ASN A 35 -2.34 -8.22 13.77
N SER A 36 -2.20 -6.97 13.34
CA SER A 36 -0.99 -6.19 13.59
C SER A 36 -0.78 -5.93 15.09
N LYS A 37 -1.84 -5.61 15.83
CA LYS A 37 -1.79 -5.47 17.30
C LYS A 37 -1.46 -6.81 17.99
N ALA A 38 -1.99 -7.91 17.49
CA ALA A 38 -1.68 -9.26 18.00
C ALA A 38 -0.20 -9.60 17.82
N LEU A 39 0.33 -9.44 16.60
CA LEU A 39 1.75 -9.66 16.31
C LEU A 39 2.67 -8.75 17.15
N GLN A 40 2.29 -7.48 17.37
CA GLN A 40 3.06 -6.59 18.24
C GLN A 40 3.10 -7.07 19.69
N ARG A 41 1.98 -7.60 20.20
CA ARG A 41 1.88 -8.21 21.53
C ARG A 41 2.75 -9.46 21.63
N ASP A 42 2.63 -10.36 20.67
CA ASP A 42 3.36 -11.63 20.66
C ASP A 42 4.88 -11.43 20.52
N TRP A 43 5.30 -10.41 19.75
CA TRP A 43 6.70 -10.05 19.61
C TRP A 43 7.24 -9.15 20.74
N GLY A 44 6.41 -8.75 21.71
CA GLY A 44 6.84 -7.86 22.80
C GLY A 44 7.25 -6.45 22.35
N THR A 45 6.81 -6.02 21.17
CA THR A 45 7.16 -4.72 20.57
C THR A 45 6.11 -3.64 20.80
N VAL A 46 5.12 -3.92 21.66
CA VAL A 46 4.10 -2.95 22.07
C VAL A 46 4.78 -1.81 22.79
N VAL A 47 4.97 -0.69 22.09
CA VAL A 47 5.36 0.55 22.72
C VAL A 47 4.11 1.16 23.33
N THR A 48 3.96 1.00 24.64
CA THR A 48 3.03 1.81 25.44
C THR A 48 3.33 3.27 25.16
N HIS A 49 2.42 3.94 24.46
CA HIS A 49 2.46 5.38 24.32
C HIS A 49 2.51 6.01 25.72
N LEU A 50 3.64 6.66 26.02
CA LEU A 50 3.76 7.79 26.94
C LEU A 50 2.92 7.72 28.24
N SER A 51 3.31 6.90 29.21
CA SER A 51 2.83 7.03 30.60
C SER A 51 3.83 6.43 31.58
N ARG A 52 4.96 7.12 31.81
CA ARG A 52 5.58 7.32 33.13
C ARG A 52 6.79 8.26 33.01
N SER A 53 6.53 9.54 32.73
CA SER A 53 7.34 10.58 33.37
C SER A 53 6.84 10.66 34.82
N HIS A 54 7.78 10.76 35.76
CA HIS A 54 7.64 10.76 37.22
C HIS A 54 7.72 9.38 37.91
N SER A 55 8.96 9.14 38.38
CA SER A 55 9.32 8.54 39.67
C SER A 55 8.80 7.14 40.02
N SER A 56 9.70 6.15 39.99
CA SER A 56 10.18 5.48 41.21
C SER A 56 11.08 4.28 40.88
N ILE A 57 12.33 4.37 41.34
CA ILE A 57 13.14 3.33 42.01
C ILE A 57 13.17 1.92 41.37
N ALA A 58 14.36 1.62 40.81
CA ALA A 58 15.09 0.35 40.83
C ALA A 58 14.49 -0.92 40.19
N ALA A 59 15.18 -1.41 39.15
CA ALA A 59 15.70 -2.77 39.13
C ALA A 59 16.97 -2.80 38.26
N ALA A 60 18.10 -3.15 38.87
CA ALA A 60 19.42 -3.13 38.28
C ALA A 60 19.59 -4.26 37.24
N VAL A 61 20.09 -3.93 36.05
CA VAL A 61 20.67 -4.88 35.09
C VAL A 61 22.15 -4.48 34.89
N PRO A 62 23.11 -5.43 34.83
CA PRO A 62 24.53 -5.12 34.98
C PRO A 62 25.08 -4.36 33.77
N ARG A 63 25.87 -3.33 34.06
CA ARG A 63 26.62 -2.50 33.11
C ARG A 63 27.67 -3.34 32.37
N VAL A 64 27.54 -3.44 31.05
CA VAL A 64 28.68 -3.70 30.15
C VAL A 64 28.57 -2.75 28.95
N ALA A 65 29.67 -2.02 28.71
CA ALA A 65 29.95 -1.11 27.60
C ALA A 65 29.17 0.23 27.55
N GLN A 66 29.70 1.23 28.26
CA GLN A 66 29.49 2.64 27.96
C GLN A 66 30.14 2.98 26.61
N GLY A 67 29.35 2.95 25.54
CA GLY A 67 29.52 3.84 24.41
C GLY A 67 28.49 4.96 24.56
N THR A 68 28.91 6.22 24.47
CA THR A 68 28.04 7.39 24.56
C THR A 68 26.94 7.27 23.50
N ALA A 69 25.73 6.89 23.91
CA ALA A 69 24.58 6.88 23.03
C ALA A 69 24.26 8.34 22.64
N PRO A 70 24.16 8.68 21.35
CA PRO A 70 23.74 10.01 20.95
C PRO A 70 22.33 10.28 21.50
N PRO A 71 22.00 11.54 21.84
CA PRO A 71 20.70 11.89 22.42
C PRO A 71 19.58 11.39 21.51
N GLN A 72 18.69 10.62 22.11
CA GLN A 72 17.50 10.08 21.47
C GLN A 72 16.63 11.26 21.01
N PRO A 73 16.24 11.37 19.73
CA PRO A 73 15.52 12.52 19.24
C PRO A 73 14.17 12.62 19.96
N GLN A 74 13.97 13.79 20.56
CA GLN A 74 12.77 14.19 21.27
C GLN A 74 11.58 14.09 20.30
N ILE A 75 10.64 13.19 20.60
CA ILE A 75 9.43 13.00 19.80
C ILE A 75 8.52 14.19 20.12
N ASP A 76 8.64 15.26 19.34
CA ASP A 76 7.66 16.33 19.38
C ASP A 76 6.33 15.80 18.86
N ALA A 77 5.38 15.64 19.79
CA ALA A 77 4.02 15.16 19.58
C ALA A 77 3.11 16.20 18.89
N HIS A 78 3.64 16.94 17.93
CA HIS A 78 2.89 17.87 17.09
C HIS A 78 3.06 17.49 15.62
N PRO A 79 2.15 16.68 15.03
CA PRO A 79 2.23 16.32 13.61
C PRO A 79 2.01 17.53 12.67
N PHE A 80 1.64 18.69 13.22
CA PHE A 80 1.42 19.96 12.52
C PHE A 80 2.11 21.13 13.25
N GLY A 81 3.36 20.97 13.67
CA GLY A 81 4.21 22.14 13.98
C GLY A 81 4.31 23.04 12.74
N LYS A 82 4.35 24.37 12.91
CA LYS A 82 4.36 25.39 11.84
C LYS A 82 5.07 24.87 10.58
N MET A 83 4.30 24.47 9.56
CA MET A 83 4.87 24.00 8.30
C MET A 83 5.68 25.16 7.73
N SER A 84 6.99 24.99 7.60
CA SER A 84 7.83 26.07 7.08
C SER A 84 7.34 26.42 5.68
N LEU A 85 7.20 27.72 5.39
CA LEU A 85 6.74 28.20 4.08
C LEU A 85 7.57 27.58 2.94
N ARG A 86 8.87 27.35 3.19
CA ARG A 86 9.76 26.65 2.27
C ARG A 86 9.34 25.20 2.05
N ARG A 87 9.04 24.42 3.10
CA ARG A 87 8.57 23.03 2.95
C ARG A 87 7.28 22.96 2.13
N LEU A 88 6.33 23.86 2.41
CA LEU A 88 5.08 23.93 1.65
C LEU A 88 5.34 24.26 0.17
N GLN A 89 6.22 25.23 -0.12
CA GLN A 89 6.57 25.58 -1.49
C GLN A 89 7.19 24.40 -2.26
N HIS A 90 8.11 23.64 -1.63
CA HIS A 90 8.73 22.47 -2.27
C HIS A 90 7.72 21.33 -2.50
N SER A 91 6.84 21.07 -1.52
CA SER A 91 5.77 20.08 -1.64
C SER A 91 4.80 20.42 -2.80
N VAL A 92 4.31 21.65 -2.84
CA VAL A 92 3.39 22.11 -3.88
C VAL A 92 4.06 22.10 -5.26
N ALA A 93 5.31 22.55 -5.36
CA ALA A 93 6.06 22.54 -6.62
C ALA A 93 6.31 21.12 -7.13
N PHE A 94 6.74 20.21 -6.26
CA PHE A 94 6.94 18.81 -6.58
C PHE A 94 5.65 18.15 -7.08
N LEU A 95 4.55 18.32 -6.32
CA LEU A 95 3.27 17.74 -6.69
C LEU A 95 2.76 18.32 -8.02
N THR A 96 2.81 19.63 -8.20
CA THR A 96 2.36 20.28 -9.44
C THR A 96 3.17 19.81 -10.65
N CYS A 97 4.50 19.71 -10.51
CA CYS A 97 5.38 19.23 -11.57
C CYS A 97 5.05 17.78 -11.97
N THR A 98 4.91 16.87 -11.00
CA THR A 98 4.64 15.46 -11.28
C THR A 98 3.22 15.22 -11.81
N LEU A 99 2.22 15.98 -11.35
CA LEU A 99 0.87 15.96 -11.90
C LEU A 99 0.81 16.50 -13.33
N CYS A 100 1.58 17.55 -13.64
CA CYS A 100 1.69 18.06 -14.99
C CYS A 100 2.32 17.03 -15.93
N LEU A 101 3.45 16.43 -15.53
CA LEU A 101 4.15 15.42 -16.32
C LEU A 101 3.27 14.19 -16.61
N SER A 102 2.55 13.70 -15.60
CA SER A 102 1.62 12.57 -15.77
C SER A 102 0.44 12.95 -16.66
N SER A 103 -0.10 14.16 -16.52
CA SER A 103 -1.15 14.66 -17.41
C SER A 103 -0.70 14.73 -18.87
N ILE A 104 0.52 15.23 -19.13
CA ILE A 104 1.10 15.27 -20.48
C ILE A 104 1.22 13.86 -21.06
N LEU A 105 1.72 12.90 -20.28
CA LEU A 105 1.84 11.51 -20.73
C LEU A 105 0.50 10.85 -21.00
N ILE A 106 -0.52 11.13 -20.18
CA ILE A 106 -1.89 10.65 -20.42
C ILE A 106 -2.46 11.26 -21.69
N LEU A 107 -2.30 12.57 -21.91
CA LEU A 107 -2.78 13.24 -23.13
C LEU A 107 -2.06 12.71 -24.38
N MET A 108 -0.75 12.51 -24.31
CA MET A 108 0.04 11.89 -25.38
C MET A 108 -0.46 10.48 -25.70
N TYR A 109 -0.74 9.68 -24.68
CA TYR A 109 -1.34 8.36 -24.85
C TYR A 109 -2.74 8.44 -25.49
N LEU A 110 -3.62 9.32 -25.04
CA LEU A 110 -4.96 9.46 -25.59
C LEU A 110 -4.91 9.87 -27.07
N HIS A 111 -3.99 10.75 -27.43
CA HIS A 111 -3.76 11.12 -28.82
C HIS A 111 -3.24 9.93 -29.65
N LEU A 112 -2.26 9.20 -29.14
CA LEU A 112 -1.71 8.01 -29.81
C LEU A 112 -2.75 6.89 -29.97
N ASP A 113 -3.56 6.62 -28.95
CA ASP A 113 -4.63 5.61 -28.97
C ASP A 113 -5.72 5.99 -29.99
N GLY A 114 -6.04 7.29 -30.11
CA GLY A 114 -6.92 7.82 -31.14
C GLY A 114 -6.35 7.66 -32.57
N LEU A 115 -5.08 8.04 -32.78
CA LEU A 115 -4.41 7.86 -34.07
C LEU A 115 -4.34 6.40 -34.51
N VAL A 116 -4.06 5.49 -33.57
CA VAL A 116 -4.09 4.04 -33.83
C VAL A 116 -5.50 3.59 -34.19
N GLY A 117 -6.52 4.08 -33.48
CA GLY A 117 -7.92 3.80 -33.81
C GLY A 117 -8.29 4.22 -35.23
N ASP A 118 -7.96 5.45 -35.61
CA ASP A 118 -8.24 5.99 -36.95
C ASP A 118 -7.49 5.24 -38.05
N PHE A 119 -6.23 4.85 -37.80
CA PHE A 119 -5.41 4.08 -38.72
C PHE A 119 -5.99 2.67 -38.95
N LEU A 120 -6.39 1.99 -37.87
CA LEU A 120 -6.99 0.65 -37.94
C LEU A 120 -8.37 0.64 -38.61
N LEU A 121 -9.07 1.78 -38.65
CA LEU A 121 -10.31 1.94 -39.40
C LEU A 121 -10.08 2.15 -40.90
N ARG A 122 -8.93 2.71 -41.29
CA ARG A 122 -8.61 3.05 -42.68
C ARG A 122 -7.91 1.92 -43.43
N GLU A 123 -7.09 1.13 -42.76
CA GLU A 123 -6.31 0.06 -43.38
C GLU A 123 -6.73 -1.33 -42.90
N GLU A 124 -6.93 -2.26 -43.85
CA GLU A 124 -7.08 -3.68 -43.54
C GLU A 124 -5.71 -4.30 -43.25
N LEU A 125 -5.29 -4.19 -41.99
CA LEU A 125 -4.09 -4.85 -41.50
C LEU A 125 -4.32 -6.34 -41.29
N SER A 126 -3.26 -7.14 -41.45
CA SER A 126 -3.31 -8.55 -41.04
C SER A 126 -3.56 -8.69 -39.53
N PHE A 127 -4.23 -9.77 -39.14
CA PHE A 127 -4.74 -10.00 -37.78
C PHE A 127 -3.67 -9.81 -36.67
N LEU A 128 -2.44 -10.26 -36.92
CA LEU A 128 -1.34 -10.12 -35.94
C LEU A 128 -0.94 -8.66 -35.71
N PHE A 129 -0.77 -7.89 -36.79
CA PHE A 129 -0.37 -6.50 -36.67
C PHE A 129 -1.49 -5.65 -36.06
N HIS A 130 -2.76 -5.94 -36.40
CA HIS A 130 -3.91 -5.29 -35.78
C HIS A 130 -3.85 -5.45 -34.25
N ASN A 131 -3.67 -6.69 -33.78
CA ASN A 131 -3.57 -6.96 -32.35
C ASN A 131 -2.35 -6.28 -31.71
N ILE A 132 -1.18 -6.31 -32.32
CA ILE A 132 -0.01 -5.64 -31.74
C ILE A 132 -0.27 -4.14 -31.56
N LEU A 133 -0.82 -3.48 -32.58
CA LEU A 133 -1.02 -2.04 -32.58
C LEU A 133 -2.06 -1.58 -31.54
N VAL A 134 -3.10 -2.38 -31.30
CA VAL A 134 -4.13 -2.09 -30.28
C VAL A 134 -3.58 -2.10 -28.84
N TYR A 135 -2.62 -2.99 -28.54
CA TYR A 135 -2.06 -3.15 -27.19
C TYR A 135 -0.86 -2.23 -26.96
N LEU A 136 -0.09 -1.90 -27.99
CA LEU A 136 1.18 -1.20 -27.88
C LEU A 136 1.10 0.15 -27.12
N PRO A 137 0.15 1.08 -27.41
CA PRO A 137 0.05 2.34 -26.67
C PRO A 137 -0.20 2.14 -25.17
N LYS A 138 -0.99 1.13 -24.81
CA LYS A 138 -1.38 0.83 -23.42
C LYS A 138 -0.23 0.21 -22.63
N ILE A 139 0.53 -0.70 -23.26
CA ILE A 139 1.76 -1.27 -22.69
C ILE A 139 2.80 -0.16 -22.51
N ALA A 140 3.02 0.67 -23.54
CA ALA A 140 3.98 1.76 -23.50
C ALA A 140 3.65 2.77 -22.38
N LEU A 141 2.38 3.15 -22.24
CA LEU A 141 1.93 4.01 -21.15
C LEU A 141 2.21 3.38 -19.78
N THR A 142 1.87 2.10 -19.60
CA THR A 142 2.08 1.39 -18.32
C THR A 142 3.56 1.34 -17.94
N VAL A 143 4.45 1.08 -18.90
CA VAL A 143 5.90 1.09 -18.68
C VAL A 143 6.40 2.50 -18.34
N ALA A 144 5.90 3.53 -19.04
CA ALA A 144 6.24 4.92 -18.76
C ALA A 144 5.78 5.35 -17.35
N MET A 145 4.57 4.95 -16.93
CA MET A 145 4.04 5.20 -15.59
C MET A 145 4.92 4.56 -14.50
N ALA A 146 5.32 3.30 -14.68
CA ALA A 146 6.23 2.62 -13.75
C ALA A 146 7.60 3.33 -13.65
N GLY A 147 8.11 3.85 -14.77
CA GLY A 147 9.33 4.66 -14.81
C GLY A 147 9.17 5.99 -14.05
N MET A 148 8.05 6.69 -14.27
CA MET A 148 7.74 7.93 -13.57
C MET A 148 7.65 7.76 -12.06
N ASP A 149 7.03 6.69 -11.58
CA ASP A 149 6.91 6.43 -10.14
C ASP A 149 8.31 6.25 -9.50
N CYS A 150 9.21 5.57 -10.20
CA CYS A 150 10.60 5.42 -9.77
C CYS A 150 11.30 6.79 -9.69
N VAL A 151 11.15 7.63 -10.72
CA VAL A 151 11.72 8.99 -10.76
C VAL A 151 11.12 9.87 -9.66
N ALA A 152 9.80 9.85 -9.46
CA ALA A 152 9.11 10.60 -8.41
C ALA A 152 9.61 10.20 -7.01
N PHE A 153 9.78 8.89 -6.78
CA PHE A 153 10.32 8.40 -5.51
C PHE A 153 11.78 8.83 -5.30
N GLN A 154 12.64 8.74 -6.32
CA GLN A 154 14.03 9.20 -6.23
C GLN A 154 14.12 10.71 -5.98
N LEU A 155 13.33 11.52 -6.71
CA LEU A 155 13.25 12.96 -6.51
C LEU A 155 12.78 13.32 -5.11
N SER A 156 11.82 12.58 -4.55
CA SER A 156 11.34 12.82 -3.19
C SER A 156 12.42 12.61 -2.11
N GLN A 157 13.35 11.67 -2.34
CA GLN A 157 14.48 11.45 -1.45
C GLN A 157 15.53 12.56 -1.59
N GLY A 158 15.78 13.03 -2.83
CA GLY A 158 16.75 14.09 -3.11
C GLY A 158 16.31 15.50 -2.70
N LEU A 159 15.01 15.78 -2.71
CA LEU A 159 14.41 17.09 -2.40
C LEU A 159 14.07 17.28 -0.90
N SER A 160 14.46 16.34 -0.04
CA SER A 160 14.18 16.43 1.39
C SER A 160 14.94 17.61 2.01
N PRO A 161 14.25 18.60 2.61
CA PRO A 161 14.84 19.89 3.02
C PRO A 161 15.90 19.79 4.13
N ASP A 162 15.88 18.71 4.93
CA ASP A 162 16.85 18.42 5.98
C ASP A 162 17.49 17.05 5.68
N PRO A 163 18.69 16.98 5.07
CA PRO A 163 19.39 15.72 4.88
C PRO A 163 19.91 15.22 6.24
N GLU A 164 19.15 14.36 6.91
CA GLU A 164 19.66 13.67 8.09
C GLU A 164 20.89 12.80 7.73
N PRO A 165 21.92 12.75 8.59
CA PRO A 165 23.13 11.98 8.32
C PRO A 165 22.79 10.49 8.10
N PRO A 166 23.51 9.81 7.19
CA PRO A 166 23.26 8.43 6.83
C PRO A 166 23.47 7.51 8.04
N GLY A 167 22.38 7.15 8.72
CA GLY A 167 22.40 6.29 9.91
C GLY A 167 21.16 6.44 10.79
N GLN A 168 20.57 7.65 10.85
CA GLN A 168 19.47 7.98 11.75
C GLN A 168 18.11 8.10 11.06
N GLN A 169 18.00 7.68 9.80
CA GLN A 169 16.74 7.65 9.07
C GLN A 169 15.75 6.69 9.74
N SER A 170 14.93 7.20 10.65
CA SER A 170 13.74 6.47 11.07
C SER A 170 12.83 6.32 9.84
N PRO A 171 12.12 5.19 9.67
CA PRO A 171 11.14 4.99 8.58
C PRO A 171 9.93 5.96 8.64
N ARG A 172 10.04 7.06 9.38
CA ARG A 172 8.95 7.92 9.86
C ARG A 172 9.00 9.35 9.33
N GLN A 173 10.04 9.74 8.60
CA GLN A 173 10.19 11.11 8.11
C GLN A 173 10.71 11.11 6.67
N GLN A 174 9.94 10.54 5.75
CA GLN A 174 10.02 10.98 4.36
C GLN A 174 9.13 12.22 4.25
N PRO A 175 9.70 13.44 4.13
CA PRO A 175 8.93 14.67 4.24
C PRO A 175 7.93 14.88 3.09
N LEU A 176 8.07 14.12 1.99
CA LEU A 176 7.26 14.22 0.77
C LEU A 176 6.43 12.94 0.47
N LEU A 177 6.31 12.03 1.43
CA LEU A 177 5.56 10.78 1.24
C LEU A 177 4.11 10.98 0.77
N PRO A 178 3.29 11.87 1.36
CA PRO A 178 1.90 12.04 0.90
C PRO A 178 1.82 12.58 -0.54
N GLU A 179 2.75 13.44 -0.94
CA GLU A 179 2.83 13.97 -2.31
C GLU A 179 3.22 12.88 -3.32
N VAL A 180 4.17 12.01 -2.97
CA VAL A 180 4.52 10.84 -3.80
C VAL A 180 3.33 9.90 -3.95
N ILE A 181 2.65 9.59 -2.84
CA ILE A 181 1.45 8.74 -2.87
C ILE A 181 0.42 9.34 -3.83
N LEU A 182 0.09 10.62 -3.67
CA LEU A 182 -0.91 11.30 -4.52
C LEU A 182 -0.48 11.32 -6.00
N SER A 183 0.80 11.55 -6.26
CA SER A 183 1.38 11.56 -7.60
C SER A 183 1.25 10.19 -8.28
N CYS A 184 1.68 9.11 -7.62
CA CYS A 184 1.61 7.75 -8.17
C CYS A 184 0.17 7.31 -8.45
N LEU A 185 -0.77 7.70 -7.59
CA LEU A 185 -2.18 7.38 -7.76
C LEU A 185 -2.80 8.14 -8.93
N PHE A 186 -2.54 9.44 -9.04
CA PHE A 186 -2.96 10.21 -10.19
C PHE A 186 -2.39 9.61 -11.48
N ASN A 187 -1.09 9.29 -11.47
CA ASN A 187 -0.41 8.66 -12.59
C ASN A 187 -1.12 7.37 -13.03
N HIS A 188 -1.43 6.46 -12.11
CA HIS A 188 -2.02 5.16 -12.42
C HIS A 188 -3.52 5.16 -12.76
N PHE A 189 -4.29 6.11 -12.21
CA PHE A 189 -5.76 6.04 -12.24
C PHE A 189 -6.44 7.12 -13.06
N SER A 190 -5.79 8.26 -13.31
CA SER A 190 -6.42 9.39 -14.01
C SER A 190 -6.87 9.05 -15.43
N VAL A 191 -6.11 8.23 -16.16
CA VAL A 191 -6.51 7.78 -17.51
C VAL A 191 -7.80 6.96 -17.50
N HIS A 192 -7.99 6.12 -16.48
CA HIS A 192 -9.17 5.27 -16.35
C HIS A 192 -10.39 6.08 -15.95
N PHE A 193 -10.25 6.99 -14.99
CA PHE A 193 -11.33 7.89 -14.60
C PHE A 193 -11.72 8.85 -15.71
N TYR A 194 -10.75 9.39 -16.45
CA TYR A 194 -11.04 10.22 -17.62
C TYR A 194 -11.87 9.45 -18.65
N ARG A 195 -11.45 8.23 -19.01
CA ARG A 195 -12.18 7.41 -19.99
C ARG A 195 -13.55 6.95 -19.47
N ALA A 196 -13.67 6.61 -18.18
CA ALA A 196 -14.92 6.16 -17.58
C ALA A 196 -15.95 7.29 -17.41
N LEU A 197 -15.51 8.48 -17.00
CA LEU A 197 -16.40 9.58 -16.62
C LEU A 197 -16.68 10.53 -17.79
N ILE A 198 -15.64 10.88 -18.55
CA ILE A 198 -15.75 11.85 -19.66
C ILE A 198 -16.10 11.13 -20.96
N LEU A 199 -15.32 10.12 -21.35
CA LEU A 199 -15.55 9.38 -22.61
C LEU A 199 -16.67 8.33 -22.49
N LYS A 200 -17.08 7.97 -21.26
CA LYS A 200 -18.14 7.00 -20.96
C LYS A 200 -17.94 5.62 -21.59
N ASP A 201 -16.69 5.24 -21.83
CA ASP A 201 -16.34 3.97 -22.47
C ASP A 201 -15.79 2.96 -21.45
N LEU A 202 -16.71 2.28 -20.76
CA LEU A 202 -16.37 1.27 -19.77
C LEU A 202 -15.75 0.00 -20.39
N ALA A 203 -16.00 -0.28 -21.67
CA ALA A 203 -15.43 -1.44 -22.34
C ALA A 203 -13.93 -1.25 -22.55
N MET A 204 -13.53 -0.09 -23.05
CA MET A 204 -12.11 0.23 -23.18
C MET A 204 -11.41 0.42 -21.84
N VAL A 205 -12.10 0.89 -20.80
CA VAL A 205 -11.54 0.91 -19.43
C VAL A 205 -11.20 -0.50 -18.96
N ARG A 206 -12.11 -1.48 -19.12
CA ARG A 206 -11.82 -2.89 -18.78
C ARG A 206 -10.63 -3.44 -19.54
N PHE A 207 -10.61 -3.18 -20.86
CA PHE A 207 -9.52 -3.62 -21.71
C PHE A 207 -8.19 -2.99 -21.29
N HIS A 208 -8.14 -1.67 -21.10
CA HIS A 208 -6.94 -0.97 -20.66
C HIS A 208 -6.45 -1.45 -19.28
N LEU A 209 -7.36 -1.60 -18.31
CA LEU A 209 -7.02 -2.16 -16.99
C LEU A 209 -6.42 -3.56 -17.09
N SER A 210 -6.97 -4.43 -17.95
CA SER A 210 -6.44 -5.78 -18.15
C SER A 210 -5.01 -5.74 -18.68
N VAL A 211 -4.72 -4.87 -19.66
CA VAL A 211 -3.38 -4.70 -20.23
C VAL A 211 -2.42 -4.10 -19.20
N GLN A 212 -2.85 -3.08 -18.45
CA GLN A 212 -2.04 -2.43 -17.41
C GLN A 212 -1.64 -3.43 -16.32
N LEU A 213 -2.59 -4.17 -15.77
CA LEU A 213 -2.34 -5.16 -14.72
C LEU A 213 -1.50 -6.34 -15.22
N ALA A 214 -1.77 -6.85 -16.43
CA ALA A 214 -0.95 -7.90 -17.04
C ALA A 214 0.49 -7.41 -17.30
N THR A 215 0.66 -6.18 -17.75
CA THR A 215 1.98 -5.56 -17.97
C THR A 215 2.73 -5.41 -16.65
N HIS A 216 2.08 -4.95 -15.57
CA HIS A 216 2.70 -4.90 -14.25
C HIS A 216 3.14 -6.29 -13.77
N LEU A 217 2.30 -7.30 -13.88
CA LEU A 217 2.68 -8.68 -13.54
C LEU A 217 3.87 -9.15 -14.39
N GLY A 218 3.85 -8.86 -15.70
CA GLY A 218 4.93 -9.18 -16.62
C GLY A 218 6.26 -8.52 -16.22
N ILE A 219 6.24 -7.24 -15.87
CA ILE A 219 7.42 -6.51 -15.36
C ILE A 219 7.94 -7.19 -14.08
N LYS A 220 7.06 -7.55 -13.14
CA LYS A 220 7.46 -8.24 -11.90
C LYS A 220 8.10 -9.60 -12.22
N LEU A 221 7.47 -10.43 -13.03
CA LEU A 221 8.00 -11.76 -13.38
C LEU A 221 9.32 -11.66 -14.15
N LEU A 222 9.44 -10.69 -15.05
CA LEU A 222 10.67 -10.42 -15.79
C LEU A 222 11.79 -9.99 -14.84
N SER A 223 11.50 -9.07 -13.91
CA SER A 223 12.48 -8.65 -12.91
C SER A 223 12.90 -9.80 -11.99
N ALA A 224 12.00 -10.71 -11.63
CA ALA A 224 12.31 -11.90 -10.82
C ALA A 224 13.31 -12.84 -11.51
N THR A 225 13.22 -12.98 -12.83
CA THR A 225 14.06 -13.92 -13.60
C THR A 225 15.36 -13.29 -14.09
N LEU A 226 15.32 -12.03 -14.53
CA LEU A 226 16.48 -11.33 -15.07
C LEU A 226 17.44 -10.86 -13.97
N PHE A 227 16.93 -10.31 -12.87
CA PHE A 227 17.77 -9.65 -11.87
C PHE A 227 18.79 -10.60 -11.19
N PRO A 228 18.44 -11.85 -10.83
CA PRO A 228 19.41 -12.82 -10.33
C PRO A 228 20.47 -13.20 -11.38
N ARG A 229 20.06 -13.34 -12.64
CA ARG A 229 20.94 -13.70 -13.76
C ARG A 229 21.93 -12.58 -14.09
N LEU A 230 21.43 -11.35 -14.26
CA LEU A 230 22.23 -10.15 -14.49
C LEU A 230 23.24 -9.93 -13.37
N ARG A 231 22.83 -10.13 -12.11
CA ARG A 231 23.75 -10.00 -10.99
C ARG A 231 24.84 -11.06 -11.00
N ARG A 232 24.51 -12.32 -11.30
CA ARG A 232 25.51 -13.40 -11.43
C ARG A 232 26.52 -13.12 -12.55
N MET A 233 26.08 -12.48 -13.64
CA MET A 233 26.97 -12.04 -14.73
C MET A 233 27.81 -10.82 -14.35
N ARG A 234 27.26 -9.87 -13.58
CA ARG A 234 27.96 -8.63 -13.17
C ARG A 234 28.95 -8.83 -12.03
N THR A 235 28.80 -9.86 -11.19
CA THR A 235 29.84 -10.19 -10.22
C THR A 235 31.09 -10.61 -11.00
N PRO A 236 32.15 -9.78 -11.04
CA PRO A 236 33.35 -10.13 -11.77
C PRO A 236 33.86 -11.44 -11.19
N LEU A 237 34.25 -12.34 -12.08
CA LEU A 237 34.93 -13.57 -11.76
C LEU A 237 36.31 -13.18 -11.22
N GLY A 238 36.37 -12.77 -9.94
CA GLY A 238 37.58 -12.41 -9.21
C GLY A 238 38.44 -13.65 -8.96
N ARG A 239 38.84 -14.32 -10.04
CA ARG A 239 39.73 -15.47 -10.08
C ARG A 239 41.15 -14.95 -10.16
N ALA A 240 41.79 -14.77 -9.01
CA ALA A 240 43.24 -14.97 -8.81
C ALA A 240 43.65 -14.66 -7.36
N HIS A 241 43.04 -13.67 -6.69
CA HIS A 241 43.50 -13.20 -5.36
C HIS A 241 42.67 -13.71 -4.17
N GLN A 242 41.59 -14.46 -4.44
CA GLN A 242 40.57 -14.82 -3.44
C GLN A 242 40.71 -16.24 -2.88
N GLU A 243 41.66 -17.03 -3.38
CA GLU A 243 41.82 -18.45 -3.01
C GLU A 243 42.50 -18.64 -1.64
N HIS A 244 43.19 -17.61 -1.13
CA HIS A 244 43.88 -17.63 0.18
C HIS A 244 43.14 -16.90 1.32
N GLN A 245 41.97 -16.31 1.06
CA GLN A 245 41.25 -15.54 2.09
C GLN A 245 40.36 -16.44 2.94
N SER A 246 40.32 -16.19 4.25
CA SER A 246 39.45 -16.92 5.16
C SER A 246 37.97 -16.80 4.75
N PRO A 247 37.15 -17.84 4.97
CA PRO A 247 35.74 -17.85 4.56
C PRO A 247 34.94 -16.67 5.16
N VAL A 248 35.33 -16.21 6.35
CA VAL A 248 34.73 -15.07 7.05
C VAL A 248 35.02 -13.74 6.34
N LEU A 249 36.27 -13.50 5.94
CA LEU A 249 36.65 -12.26 5.25
C LEU A 249 35.92 -12.15 3.89
N ARG A 250 35.80 -13.27 3.18
CA ARG A 250 35.05 -13.34 1.92
C ARG A 250 33.59 -12.95 2.10
N GLN A 251 32.95 -13.45 3.17
CA GLN A 251 31.56 -13.10 3.49
C GLN A 251 31.41 -11.61 3.82
N ILE A 252 32.34 -11.03 4.58
CA ILE A 252 32.29 -9.60 4.95
C ILE A 252 32.39 -8.72 3.71
N ILE A 253 33.35 -9.00 2.82
CA ILE A 253 33.54 -8.24 1.58
C ILE A 253 32.28 -8.34 0.71
N GLU A 254 31.72 -9.55 0.57
CA GLU A 254 30.51 -9.75 -0.22
C GLU A 254 29.31 -8.99 0.36
N GLN A 255 29.11 -9.01 1.69
CA GLN A 255 28.02 -8.29 2.34
C GLN A 255 28.21 -6.77 2.32
N SER A 256 29.45 -6.29 2.39
CA SER A 256 29.78 -4.87 2.31
C SER A 256 29.50 -4.28 0.93
N ASN A 257 29.69 -5.07 -0.13
CA ASN A 257 29.46 -4.64 -1.52
C ASN A 257 27.97 -4.64 -1.91
N ARG A 258 27.06 -5.12 -1.06
CA ARG A 258 25.62 -5.13 -1.32
C ARG A 258 25.00 -3.76 -0.99
N PRO A 259 24.00 -3.31 -1.77
CA PRO A 259 23.31 -2.06 -1.49
C PRO A 259 22.56 -2.13 -0.15
N PRO A 260 22.38 -0.97 0.53
CA PRO A 260 21.53 -0.89 1.72
C PRO A 260 20.08 -1.25 1.39
N CYS A 261 19.38 -1.82 2.37
CA CYS A 261 18.00 -2.26 2.21
C CYS A 261 17.01 -1.18 2.69
N ASP A 262 16.66 -0.22 1.82
CA ASP A 262 15.69 0.85 2.11
C ASP A 262 14.43 0.75 1.24
N THR A 263 13.77 -0.41 1.26
CA THR A 263 12.64 -0.73 0.36
C THR A 263 11.27 -0.72 1.03
N GLN A 264 11.16 -0.40 2.33
CA GLN A 264 9.90 -0.56 3.06
C GLN A 264 8.78 0.34 2.54
N THR A 265 9.04 1.65 2.36
CA THR A 265 8.03 2.60 1.87
C THR A 265 7.57 2.27 0.46
N TRP A 266 8.51 2.01 -0.45
CA TRP A 266 8.21 1.65 -1.83
C TRP A 266 7.34 0.38 -1.91
N SER A 267 7.63 -0.61 -1.06
CA SER A 267 6.85 -1.85 -1.00
C SER A 267 5.41 -1.60 -0.53
N TYR A 268 5.21 -0.72 0.48
CA TYR A 268 3.86 -0.33 0.87
C TYR A 268 3.12 0.47 -0.20
N LEU A 269 3.82 1.34 -0.94
CA LEU A 269 3.23 2.10 -2.04
C LEU A 269 2.71 1.18 -3.15
N GLU A 270 3.48 0.15 -3.55
CA GLU A 270 3.02 -0.83 -4.53
C GLU A 270 1.80 -1.63 -4.05
N LEU A 271 1.77 -1.99 -2.76
CA LEU A 271 0.61 -2.65 -2.14
C LEU A 271 -0.61 -1.72 -2.14
N LEU A 272 -0.42 -0.43 -1.84
CA LEU A 272 -1.47 0.58 -1.87
C LEU A 272 -2.04 0.76 -3.27
N ILE A 273 -1.18 0.85 -4.30
CA ILE A 273 -1.63 0.95 -5.69
C ILE A 273 -2.46 -0.29 -6.05
N SER A 274 -2.01 -1.49 -5.70
CA SER A 274 -2.76 -2.74 -5.94
C SER A 274 -4.11 -2.75 -5.22
N TYR A 275 -4.14 -2.30 -3.96
CA TYR A 275 -5.37 -2.17 -3.18
C TYR A 275 -6.36 -1.19 -3.84
N CYS A 276 -5.89 -0.01 -4.27
CA CYS A 276 -6.72 0.98 -4.96
C CYS A 276 -7.28 0.46 -6.29
N HIS A 277 -6.52 -0.33 -7.06
CA HIS A 277 -7.02 -0.97 -8.29
C HIS A 277 -8.25 -1.85 -8.01
N VAL A 278 -8.23 -2.62 -6.92
CA VAL A 278 -9.36 -3.46 -6.50
C VAL A 278 -10.52 -2.59 -6.02
N MET A 279 -10.25 -1.60 -5.17
CA MET A 279 -11.29 -0.77 -4.56
C MET A 279 -12.04 0.12 -5.57
N PHE A 280 -11.33 0.67 -6.57
CA PHE A 280 -11.91 1.59 -7.54
C PHE A 280 -12.54 0.88 -8.74
N PHE A 281 -12.00 -0.27 -9.16
CA PHE A 281 -12.36 -0.87 -10.45
C PHE A 281 -12.95 -2.28 -10.36
N SER A 282 -13.08 -2.88 -9.18
CA SER A 282 -13.72 -4.21 -9.03
C SER A 282 -15.13 -4.28 -9.63
N GLY A 283 -15.91 -3.20 -9.56
CA GLY A 283 -17.24 -3.17 -10.18
C GLY A 283 -17.25 -3.07 -11.71
N ILE A 284 -16.19 -2.50 -12.30
CA ILE A 284 -16.04 -2.42 -13.76
C ILE A 284 -15.36 -3.68 -14.29
N TYR A 285 -14.26 -4.10 -13.66
CA TYR A 285 -13.42 -5.22 -14.05
C TYR A 285 -13.15 -6.14 -12.83
N PRO A 286 -14.03 -7.12 -12.55
CA PRO A 286 -13.92 -7.97 -11.35
C PRO A 286 -12.63 -8.81 -11.29
N GLN A 287 -12.10 -9.20 -12.46
CA GLN A 287 -10.85 -9.96 -12.58
C GLN A 287 -9.62 -9.18 -12.10
N CYS A 288 -9.74 -7.85 -11.90
CA CYS A 288 -8.69 -7.00 -11.32
C CYS A 288 -8.10 -7.60 -10.04
N ALA A 289 -8.95 -8.11 -9.14
CA ALA A 289 -8.51 -8.70 -7.87
C ALA A 289 -7.57 -9.90 -8.07
N LEU A 290 -7.83 -10.74 -9.08
CA LEU A 290 -6.97 -11.89 -9.39
C LEU A 290 -5.62 -11.45 -9.93
N TRP A 291 -5.58 -10.46 -10.83
CA TRP A 291 -4.32 -9.90 -11.32
C TRP A 291 -3.50 -9.25 -10.21
N CYS A 292 -4.14 -8.47 -9.33
CA CYS A 292 -3.48 -7.87 -8.17
C CYS A 292 -2.95 -8.95 -7.22
N LEU A 293 -3.71 -10.01 -6.96
CA LEU A 293 -3.25 -11.14 -6.13
C LEU A 293 -2.00 -11.80 -6.72
N LEU A 294 -2.01 -12.13 -8.02
CA LEU A 294 -0.85 -12.71 -8.71
C LEU A 294 0.37 -11.78 -8.65
N THR A 295 0.15 -10.47 -8.83
CA THR A 295 1.20 -9.46 -8.77
C THR A 295 1.80 -9.38 -7.36
N ILE A 296 0.97 -9.42 -6.31
CA ILE A 296 1.41 -9.41 -4.92
C ILE A 296 2.16 -10.69 -4.57
N ILE A 297 1.74 -11.86 -5.05
CA ILE A 297 2.46 -13.13 -4.85
C ILE A 297 3.84 -13.04 -5.51
N ALA A 298 3.90 -12.63 -6.77
CA ALA A 298 5.17 -12.44 -7.48
C ALA A 298 6.08 -11.44 -6.75
N LYS A 299 5.51 -10.32 -6.29
CA LYS A 299 6.22 -9.30 -5.50
C LYS A 299 6.75 -9.87 -4.18
N SER A 300 5.96 -10.65 -3.45
CA SER A 300 6.39 -11.26 -2.18
C SER A 300 7.58 -12.20 -2.39
N CYS A 301 7.55 -13.03 -3.43
CA CYS A 301 8.69 -13.88 -3.79
C CYS A 301 9.93 -13.04 -4.14
N MET A 302 9.75 -11.95 -4.88
CA MET A 302 10.85 -11.05 -5.22
C MET A 302 11.42 -10.32 -4.01
N ASP A 303 10.58 -9.87 -3.09
CA ASP A 303 11.00 -9.22 -1.85
C ASP A 303 11.79 -10.17 -0.96
N LEU A 304 11.33 -11.42 -0.84
CA LEU A 304 12.06 -12.46 -0.14
C LEU A 304 13.44 -12.67 -0.77
N TRP A 305 13.50 -12.82 -2.08
CA TRP A 305 14.76 -12.97 -2.79
C TRP A 305 15.67 -11.74 -2.63
N HIS A 306 15.10 -10.54 -2.71
CA HIS A 306 15.83 -9.28 -2.56
C HIS A 306 16.38 -9.12 -1.13
N LEU A 307 15.63 -9.52 -0.09
CA LEU A 307 16.10 -9.48 1.30
C LEU A 307 17.20 -10.51 1.58
N CYS A 308 17.08 -11.73 1.04
CA CYS A 308 18.05 -12.80 1.31
C CYS A 308 19.33 -12.69 0.47
N SER A 309 19.16 -12.40 -0.82
CA SER A 309 20.27 -12.39 -1.79
C SER A 309 20.64 -10.97 -2.20
N GLY A 310 19.62 -10.13 -2.49
CA GLY A 310 19.71 -8.77 -3.05
C GLY A 310 20.54 -7.78 -2.24
N ALA A 311 20.09 -7.51 -1.02
CA ALA A 311 20.53 -6.40 -0.21
C ALA A 311 21.47 -6.82 0.95
N ARG A 312 22.10 -5.83 1.56
CA ARG A 312 22.77 -5.99 2.85
C ARG A 312 21.70 -6.19 3.94
N ARG A 313 21.99 -7.05 4.93
CA ARG A 313 21.08 -7.29 6.06
C ARG A 313 20.75 -5.96 6.75
N PRO A 314 19.47 -5.55 6.82
CA PRO A 314 19.10 -4.34 7.55
C PRO A 314 19.26 -4.54 9.05
N PHE A 315 19.53 -3.45 9.77
CA PHE A 315 19.52 -3.48 11.23
C PHE A 315 18.07 -3.66 11.73
N PRO A 316 17.85 -4.51 12.75
CA PRO A 316 16.53 -4.68 13.32
C PRO A 316 16.07 -3.35 13.91
N ARG A 317 14.91 -2.87 13.45
CA ARG A 317 14.26 -1.67 13.98
C ARG A 317 12.89 -2.07 14.48
N THR A 318 12.61 -1.80 15.75
CA THR A 318 11.24 -1.79 16.22
C THR A 318 10.51 -0.69 15.47
N SER A 319 9.35 -1.00 14.89
CA SER A 319 8.49 -0.02 14.24
C SER A 319 7.33 0.33 15.18
N PRO A 320 7.57 1.09 16.28
CA PRO A 320 6.45 1.55 17.10
C PRO A 320 5.59 2.41 16.19
N GLY A 321 4.36 2.02 15.85
CA GLY A 321 3.41 2.85 15.09
C GLY A 321 3.76 3.17 13.62
N GLY A 322 4.69 2.49 12.96
CA GLY A 322 4.89 2.67 11.51
C GLY A 322 3.73 2.09 10.68
N ASN A 323 3.12 1.01 11.15
CA ASN A 323 1.91 0.43 10.53
C ASN A 323 0.71 1.38 10.61
N PHE A 324 0.67 2.24 11.63
CA PHE A 324 -0.46 3.14 11.85
C PHE A 324 -0.55 4.26 10.82
N LEU A 325 0.58 4.75 10.31
CA LEU A 325 0.59 5.74 9.22
C LEU A 325 -0.03 5.13 7.96
N TRP A 326 0.46 3.97 7.53
CA TRP A 326 -0.07 3.28 6.36
C TRP A 326 -1.52 2.87 6.54
N GLN A 327 -1.92 2.39 7.73
CA GLN A 327 -3.32 2.10 7.99
C GLN A 327 -4.22 3.32 7.80
N ARG A 328 -3.81 4.52 8.27
CA ARG A 328 -4.54 5.77 8.01
C ARG A 328 -4.60 6.12 6.53
N VAL A 329 -3.50 5.93 5.80
CA VAL A 329 -3.45 6.16 4.35
C VAL A 329 -4.47 5.26 3.64
N PHE A 330 -4.48 3.96 3.94
CA PHE A 330 -5.43 3.01 3.36
C PHE A 330 -6.89 3.35 3.73
N CYS A 331 -7.17 3.74 4.98
CA CYS A 331 -8.50 4.24 5.39
C CYS A 331 -8.94 5.47 4.57
N GLY A 332 -8.02 6.40 4.31
CA GLY A 332 -8.28 7.56 3.46
C GLY A 332 -8.63 7.16 2.03
N PHE A 333 -7.92 6.19 1.46
CA PHE A 333 -8.19 5.69 0.11
C PHE A 333 -9.50 4.93 -0.01
N GLU A 334 -9.93 4.28 1.05
CA GLU A 334 -11.25 3.66 1.10
C GLU A 334 -12.38 4.71 1.09
N ALA A 335 -12.21 5.83 1.81
CA ALA A 335 -13.17 6.94 1.73
C ALA A 335 -13.21 7.55 0.33
N LEU A 336 -12.03 7.68 -0.31
CA LEU A 336 -11.92 8.08 -1.71
C LEU A 336 -12.58 7.07 -2.66
N ALA A 337 -12.48 5.77 -2.38
CA ALA A 337 -13.12 4.72 -3.17
C ALA A 337 -14.65 4.85 -3.16
N VAL A 338 -15.25 5.16 -1.99
CA VAL A 338 -16.70 5.41 -1.90
C VAL A 338 -17.12 6.57 -2.81
N LEU A 339 -16.36 7.67 -2.81
CA LEU A 339 -16.61 8.84 -3.67
C LEU A 339 -16.48 8.49 -5.17
N LEU A 340 -15.41 7.79 -5.55
CA LEU A 340 -15.16 7.45 -6.95
C LEU A 340 -16.15 6.41 -7.47
N ASN A 341 -16.51 5.42 -6.66
CA ASN A 341 -17.52 4.42 -7.01
C ASN A 341 -18.91 5.04 -7.12
N SER A 342 -19.29 5.98 -6.25
CA SER A 342 -20.57 6.70 -6.39
C SER A 342 -20.60 7.55 -7.66
N LEU A 343 -19.47 8.18 -8.04
CA LEU A 343 -19.34 8.94 -9.28
C LEU A 343 -19.43 8.06 -10.54
N LEU A 344 -18.88 6.85 -10.49
CA LEU A 344 -19.02 5.86 -11.55
C LEU A 344 -20.47 5.37 -11.68
N LEU A 345 -21.15 5.09 -10.57
CA LEU A 345 -22.57 4.76 -10.54
C LEU A 345 -23.42 5.89 -11.13
N TRP A 346 -23.13 7.14 -10.76
CA TRP A 346 -23.79 8.33 -11.30
C TRP A 346 -23.62 8.46 -12.82
N SER A 347 -22.40 8.21 -13.34
CA SER A 347 -22.12 8.27 -14.77
C SER A 347 -22.72 7.10 -15.57
N SER A 348 -23.17 6.04 -14.89
CA SER A 348 -23.79 4.88 -15.53
C SER A 348 -25.08 5.26 -16.27
N LEU A 349 -25.34 4.59 -17.39
CA LEU A 349 -26.55 4.81 -18.17
C LEU A 349 -27.80 4.45 -17.36
N GLU A 350 -27.76 3.37 -16.58
CA GLU A 350 -28.88 2.88 -15.79
C GLU A 350 -29.32 3.89 -14.73
N PHE A 351 -28.36 4.52 -14.03
CA PHE A 351 -28.68 5.58 -13.09
C PHE A 351 -29.33 6.78 -13.79
N ARG A 352 -28.82 7.19 -14.96
CA ARG A 352 -29.44 8.28 -15.73
C ARG A 352 -30.84 7.94 -16.25
N LEU A 353 -31.09 6.67 -16.59
CA LEU A 353 -32.40 6.20 -17.06
C LEU A 353 -33.45 6.21 -15.95
N LEU A 354 -33.07 5.84 -14.72
CA LEU A 354 -33.98 5.84 -13.56
C LEU A 354 -34.48 7.24 -13.19
N PHE A 355 -33.73 8.27 -13.53
CA PHE A 355 -34.02 9.66 -13.18
C PHE A 355 -34.19 10.57 -14.41
N LEU A 356 -34.63 10.01 -15.53
CA LEU A 356 -34.78 10.75 -16.79
C LEU A 356 -35.70 11.98 -16.68
N SER A 357 -36.68 11.92 -15.76
CA SER A 357 -37.68 12.96 -15.52
C SER A 357 -37.29 13.98 -14.45
N TYR A 358 -36.14 13.82 -13.80
CA TYR A 358 -35.72 14.64 -12.66
C TYR A 358 -34.96 15.88 -13.11
N THR A 359 -35.17 16.99 -12.41
CA THR A 359 -34.39 18.23 -12.60
C THR A 359 -32.94 18.03 -12.16
N GLY A 360 -32.01 18.83 -12.68
CA GLY A 360 -30.58 18.72 -12.33
C GLY A 360 -30.30 18.83 -10.82
N TRP A 361 -31.12 19.59 -10.09
CA TRP A 361 -31.03 19.71 -8.64
C TRP A 361 -31.51 18.46 -7.89
N GLU A 362 -32.59 17.82 -8.35
CA GLU A 362 -33.07 16.57 -7.77
C GLU A 362 -32.10 15.42 -8.00
N MET A 363 -31.50 15.39 -9.19
CA MET A 363 -30.38 14.51 -9.50
C MET A 363 -29.24 14.73 -8.50
N PHE A 364 -28.76 15.96 -8.31
CA PHE A 364 -27.68 16.23 -7.36
C PHE A 364 -28.01 15.80 -5.92
N ARG A 365 -29.25 16.00 -5.47
CA ARG A 365 -29.73 15.49 -4.18
C ARG A 365 -29.67 13.96 -4.10
N ALA A 366 -30.09 13.26 -5.15
CA ALA A 366 -30.01 11.79 -5.22
C ALA A 366 -28.55 11.29 -5.14
N PHE A 367 -27.60 11.98 -5.79
CA PHE A 367 -26.17 11.68 -5.67
C PHE A 367 -25.66 11.83 -4.24
N LEU A 368 -25.98 12.96 -3.58
CA LEU A 368 -25.58 13.20 -2.20
C LEU A 368 -26.17 12.14 -1.25
N LEU A 369 -27.44 11.77 -1.45
CA LEU A 369 -28.09 10.72 -0.68
C LEU A 369 -27.41 9.35 -0.89
N LEU A 370 -27.06 9.00 -2.13
CA LEU A 370 -26.30 7.78 -2.43
C LEU A 370 -24.95 7.79 -1.69
N GLN A 371 -24.21 8.90 -1.76
CA GLN A 371 -22.93 9.03 -1.09
C GLN A 371 -23.05 8.92 0.44
N LEU A 372 -24.03 9.60 1.04
CA LEU A 372 -24.34 9.51 2.47
C LEU A 372 -24.73 8.08 2.86
N SER A 373 -25.50 7.37 2.02
CA SER A 373 -25.92 6.00 2.30
C SER A 373 -24.73 5.02 2.30
N LEU A 374 -23.80 5.15 1.35
CA LEU A 374 -22.59 4.32 1.29
C LEU A 374 -21.63 4.63 2.45
N LEU A 375 -21.50 5.90 2.82
CA LEU A 375 -20.70 6.31 3.98
C LEU A 375 -21.33 5.83 5.31
N SER A 376 -22.66 5.87 5.41
CA SER A 376 -23.41 5.34 6.55
C SER A 376 -23.26 3.82 6.65
N LEU A 377 -23.37 3.09 5.54
CA LEU A 377 -23.12 1.65 5.48
C LEU A 377 -21.71 1.33 5.98
N ARG A 378 -20.71 2.05 5.48
CA ARG A 378 -19.33 1.93 5.93
C ARG A 378 -19.23 2.08 7.45
N GLY A 379 -19.74 3.19 8.00
CA GLY A 379 -19.74 3.44 9.43
C GLY A 379 -20.49 2.38 10.25
N ALA A 380 -21.60 1.84 9.72
CA ALA A 380 -22.36 0.76 10.34
C ALA A 380 -21.57 -0.56 10.38
N VAL A 381 -20.84 -0.90 9.32
CA VAL A 381 -19.94 -2.07 9.29
C VAL A 381 -18.82 -1.90 10.31
N THR A 382 -18.15 -0.74 10.35
CA THR A 382 -17.11 -0.47 11.34
C THR A 382 -17.67 -0.60 12.77
N PHE A 383 -18.85 -0.03 13.03
CA PHE A 383 -19.51 -0.13 14.34
C PHE A 383 -19.82 -1.59 14.71
N LEU A 384 -20.41 -2.35 13.78
CA LEU A 384 -20.75 -3.76 14.00
C LEU A 384 -19.49 -4.59 14.31
N LEU A 385 -18.41 -4.39 13.56
CA LEU A 385 -17.17 -5.11 13.78
C LEU A 385 -16.50 -4.74 15.11
N LEU A 386 -16.51 -3.46 15.49
CA LEU A 386 -16.04 -3.03 16.81
C LEU A 386 -16.89 -3.64 17.94
N TYR A 387 -18.21 -3.71 17.76
CA TYR A 387 -19.12 -4.35 18.69
C TYR A 387 -18.82 -5.84 18.84
N LEU A 388 -18.62 -6.56 17.73
CA LEU A 388 -18.24 -7.98 17.73
C LEU A 388 -16.89 -8.21 18.40
N ALA A 389 -15.88 -7.39 18.09
CA ALA A 389 -14.55 -7.49 18.69
C ALA A 389 -14.61 -7.26 20.21
N TRP A 390 -15.39 -6.28 20.66
CA TRP A 390 -15.61 -6.04 22.09
C TRP A 390 -16.36 -7.19 22.77
N PHE A 391 -17.37 -7.77 22.11
CA PHE A 391 -18.13 -8.89 22.65
C PHE A 391 -17.27 -10.15 22.80
N VAL A 392 -16.40 -10.43 21.82
CA VAL A 392 -15.43 -11.52 21.87
C VAL A 392 -14.36 -11.25 22.94
N GLY A 393 -13.87 -10.01 23.05
CA GLY A 393 -12.93 -9.59 24.08
C GLY A 393 -13.44 -9.83 25.50
N ARG A 394 -14.71 -9.50 25.78
CA ARG A 394 -15.35 -9.82 27.06
C ARG A 394 -15.39 -11.31 27.39
N LYS A 395 -15.60 -12.17 26.38
CA LYS A 395 -15.59 -13.63 26.58
C LYS A 395 -14.17 -14.14 26.88
N ALA A 396 -13.15 -13.55 26.27
CA ALA A 396 -11.76 -13.88 26.54
C ALA A 396 -11.26 -13.35 27.91
N GLU A 397 -11.87 -12.29 28.44
CA GLU A 397 -11.60 -11.75 29.77
C GLU A 397 -12.37 -12.44 30.90
N GLN A 398 -13.23 -13.42 30.61
CA GLN A 398 -13.77 -14.28 31.67
C GLN A 398 -12.59 -15.01 32.38
N PRO A 399 -12.52 -14.94 33.72
CA PRO A 399 -11.27 -15.12 34.49
C PRO A 399 -10.72 -16.55 34.59
N GLU A 400 -11.22 -17.52 33.82
CA GLU A 400 -10.89 -18.94 34.02
C GLU A 400 -9.47 -19.34 33.58
N THR A 401 -8.76 -18.56 32.75
CA THR A 401 -7.42 -18.94 32.25
C THR A 401 -6.25 -18.15 32.83
N ARG A 402 -6.48 -17.03 33.54
CA ARG A 402 -5.40 -16.29 34.24
C ARG A 402 -5.16 -16.75 35.67
N GLN A 403 -6.14 -17.36 36.33
CA GLN A 403 -6.02 -17.79 37.73
C GLN A 403 -5.13 -19.02 38.01
N PRO A 404 -4.93 -20.02 37.14
CA PRO A 404 -4.12 -21.19 37.52
C PRO A 404 -2.60 -20.93 37.56
N HIS A 405 -2.09 -19.90 36.87
CA HIS A 405 -0.64 -19.62 36.83
C HIS A 405 -0.19 -18.68 37.95
N LEU A 406 -0.97 -17.66 38.30
CA LEU A 406 -0.62 -16.71 39.37
C LEU A 406 -0.72 -17.35 40.76
N HIS A 407 -1.69 -18.25 40.98
CA HIS A 407 -1.76 -19.03 42.22
C HIS A 407 -0.63 -20.06 42.37
N ARG A 408 -0.10 -20.63 41.27
CA ARG A 408 1.07 -21.54 41.34
C ARG A 408 2.36 -20.79 41.68
N LEU A 409 2.55 -19.58 41.15
CA LEU A 409 3.72 -18.75 41.49
C LEU A 409 3.68 -18.28 42.95
N HIS A 410 2.52 -17.87 43.48
CA HIS A 410 2.38 -17.55 44.90
C HIS A 410 2.59 -18.76 45.82
N ARG A 411 2.12 -19.97 45.45
CA ARG A 411 2.39 -21.20 46.21
C ARG A 411 3.87 -21.57 46.24
N HIS A 412 4.59 -21.39 45.13
CA HIS A 412 6.03 -21.68 45.10
C HIS A 412 6.84 -20.69 45.94
N GLN A 413 6.49 -19.40 45.94
CA GLN A 413 7.16 -18.41 46.79
C GLN A 413 6.92 -18.64 48.29
N HIS A 414 5.70 -19.03 48.69
CA HIS A 414 5.42 -19.36 50.09
C HIS A 414 6.16 -20.63 50.57
N HIS A 415 6.30 -21.66 49.73
CA HIS A 415 7.09 -22.84 50.07
C HIS A 415 8.61 -22.56 50.14
N GLN A 416 9.12 -21.62 49.32
CA GLN A 416 10.54 -21.24 49.39
C GLN A 416 10.86 -20.40 50.63
N GLN A 417 9.96 -19.52 51.08
CA GLN A 417 10.15 -18.74 52.31
C GLN A 417 10.03 -19.59 53.59
N GLN A 418 9.24 -20.66 53.60
CA GLN A 418 9.16 -21.57 54.76
C GLN A 418 10.43 -22.41 54.93
N HIS A 419 11.12 -22.76 53.84
CA HIS A 419 12.37 -23.54 53.92
C HIS A 419 13.61 -22.70 54.29
N SER A 420 13.57 -21.37 54.16
CA SER A 420 14.67 -20.49 54.54
C SER A 420 14.73 -20.12 56.03
N HIS A 421 13.78 -20.62 56.85
CA HIS A 421 13.74 -20.36 58.30
C HIS A 421 14.12 -21.59 59.16
N ILE A 422 14.58 -22.69 58.56
CA ILE A 422 14.98 -23.93 59.28
C ILE A 422 16.45 -24.32 58.95
N LEU A 423 17.32 -23.34 58.66
CA LEU A 423 18.76 -23.58 58.52
C LEU A 423 19.56 -22.60 59.36
#